data_AF-A0A429RUY0-F1
#
_entry.id   AF-A0A429RUY0-F1
#
_cell.length_a   1.000
_cell.length_b   1.000
_cell.length_c   1.000
_cell.angle_alpha   90.00
_cell.angle_beta   90.00
_cell.angle_gamma   90.00
#
_symmetry.space_group_name_H-M   'P 1'
#
loop_
_entity.id
_entity.type
_entity.pdbx_description
1 polymer ?
#
loop_
_entity_poly.entity_id
_entity_poly.type
_entity_poly.pdbx_seq_one_letter_code
_entity_poly.pdbx_strand_id
1 'polypeptide(L)'
;MTNLMAQSSPLLQALMTTLLEPRPAPHPRHQALLDAHERQLEVEAELSAWAGRPQPTTPAAQDQELDDLSNLLVEHAKAGRQVSQLLGADTCCPPCTDSEQPPTALSRPTEDTVPAFRAPCILAACLDIFALHGGPDAVSSADLVAELRTLPGVAEGRWPYAELTQTRLATLLRPYEVASRDVTHGDGRRRKSYRRSALLSAIPADCDCLPS
;
A
#
# COMPACT_ATOMS: atom_id res chain seq x y z
N MET A 1 -67.85 -6.45 7.12
CA MET A 1 -66.63 -5.99 7.80
C MET A 1 -65.50 -6.92 7.37
N THR A 2 -64.88 -6.63 6.23
CA THR A 2 -63.89 -7.52 5.59
C THR A 2 -62.47 -7.04 5.92
N ASN A 3 -61.68 -7.98 6.42
CA ASN A 3 -60.31 -7.89 6.87
C ASN A 3 -59.40 -7.09 5.93
N LEU A 4 -58.81 -6.02 6.49
CA LEU A 4 -57.85 -5.14 5.82
C LEU A 4 -56.45 -5.33 6.43
N MET A 5 -56.02 -6.58 6.64
CA MET A 5 -54.79 -6.92 7.38
C MET A 5 -54.04 -8.14 6.80
N ALA A 6 -54.07 -8.37 5.48
CA ALA A 6 -53.41 -9.56 4.91
C ALA A 6 -52.65 -9.31 3.59
N GLN A 7 -52.16 -8.09 3.36
CA GLN A 7 -51.27 -7.80 2.22
C GLN A 7 -50.11 -6.89 2.67
N SER A 8 -49.42 -7.25 3.75
CA SER A 8 -48.06 -6.76 3.94
C SER A 8 -47.20 -7.39 2.84
N SER A 9 -46.75 -6.59 1.88
CA SER A 9 -45.91 -7.03 0.76
C SER A 9 -44.78 -7.94 1.26
N PRO A 10 -44.46 -9.04 0.57
CA PRO A 10 -43.42 -9.99 1.00
C PRO A 10 -42.05 -9.31 1.17
N LEU A 11 -41.85 -8.19 0.48
CA LEU A 11 -40.69 -7.32 0.57
C LEU A 11 -40.60 -6.63 1.95
N LEU A 12 -41.71 -6.14 2.48
CA LEU A 12 -41.79 -5.49 3.79
C LEU A 12 -41.56 -6.51 4.90
N GLN A 13 -42.11 -7.71 4.74
CA GLN A 13 -41.90 -8.81 5.67
C GLN A 13 -40.45 -9.30 5.65
N ALA A 14 -39.86 -9.48 4.46
CA ALA A 14 -38.44 -9.83 4.30
C ALA A 14 -37.49 -8.77 4.88
N LEU A 15 -37.79 -7.47 4.67
CA LEU A 15 -37.05 -6.35 5.25
C LEU A 15 -37.14 -6.33 6.77
N MET A 16 -38.34 -6.56 7.34
CA MET A 16 -38.47 -6.68 8.79
C MET A 16 -37.69 -7.88 9.32
N THR A 17 -37.71 -9.02 8.65
CA THR A 17 -36.92 -10.18 9.07
C THR A 17 -35.41 -9.89 9.02
N THR A 18 -34.92 -9.24 7.96
CA THR A 18 -33.48 -8.87 7.87
C THR A 18 -33.06 -7.80 8.87
N LEU A 19 -33.95 -6.88 9.25
CA LEU A 19 -33.66 -5.83 10.23
C LEU A 19 -33.76 -6.32 11.68
N LEU A 20 -34.57 -7.36 11.94
CA LEU A 20 -34.73 -7.98 13.26
C LEU A 20 -33.78 -9.15 13.50
N GLU A 21 -33.16 -9.71 12.46
CA GLU A 21 -32.11 -10.71 12.64
C GLU A 21 -30.87 -10.09 13.32
N PRO A 22 -30.27 -10.79 14.31
CA PRO A 22 -29.04 -10.33 14.94
C PRO A 22 -27.98 -10.11 13.86
N ARG A 23 -27.52 -8.87 13.73
CA ARG A 23 -26.46 -8.54 12.77
C ARG A 23 -25.27 -9.44 13.07
N PRO A 24 -24.76 -10.21 12.09
CA PRO A 24 -23.58 -11.01 12.30
C PRO A 24 -22.45 -10.09 12.78
N ALA A 25 -21.69 -10.55 13.78
CA ALA A 25 -20.57 -9.80 14.30
C ALA A 25 -19.64 -9.41 13.13
N PRO A 26 -19.14 -8.16 13.09
CA PRO A 26 -18.25 -7.73 12.04
C PRO A 26 -17.04 -8.66 11.98
N HIS A 27 -16.61 -9.00 10.78
CA HIS A 27 -15.45 -9.85 10.59
C HIS A 27 -14.25 -9.24 11.34
N PRO A 28 -13.52 -10.02 12.17
CA PRO A 28 -12.50 -9.48 13.08
C PRO A 28 -11.42 -8.70 12.34
N ARG A 29 -11.11 -9.07 11.09
CA ARG A 29 -10.19 -8.33 10.24
C ARG A 29 -10.73 -6.97 9.80
N HIS A 30 -12.02 -6.88 9.44
CA HIS A 30 -12.62 -5.60 9.07
C HIS A 30 -12.69 -4.68 10.28
N GLN A 31 -12.99 -5.22 11.47
CA GLN A 31 -12.92 -4.47 12.71
C GLN A 31 -11.49 -3.97 12.96
N ALA A 32 -10.48 -4.84 12.89
CA ALA A 32 -9.09 -4.45 13.08
C ALA A 32 -8.60 -3.39 12.08
N LEU A 33 -9.09 -3.44 10.83
CA LEU A 33 -8.79 -2.43 9.82
C LEU A 33 -9.40 -1.07 10.18
N LEU A 34 -10.67 -1.05 10.60
CA LEU A 34 -11.34 0.17 11.02
C LEU A 34 -10.66 0.76 12.26
N ASP A 35 -10.34 -0.07 13.26
CA ASP A 35 -9.64 0.36 14.47
C ASP A 35 -8.24 0.92 14.15
N ALA A 36 -7.50 0.30 13.23
CA ALA A 36 -6.19 0.77 12.80
C ALA A 36 -6.27 2.11 12.04
N HIS A 37 -7.30 2.28 11.20
CA HIS A 37 -7.54 3.52 10.48
C HIS A 37 -7.97 4.65 11.43
N GLU A 38 -8.84 4.37 12.39
CA GLU A 38 -9.23 5.33 13.43
C GLU A 38 -8.00 5.81 14.21
N ARG A 39 -7.14 4.88 14.66
CA ARG A 39 -5.88 5.23 15.33
C ARG A 39 -4.94 6.07 14.46
N GLN A 40 -4.91 5.84 13.15
CA GLN A 40 -4.13 6.68 12.24
C GLN A 40 -4.65 8.11 12.21
N LEU A 41 -5.97 8.30 12.12
CA LEU A 41 -6.60 9.62 12.13
C LEU A 41 -6.37 10.38 13.45
N GLU A 42 -6.40 9.68 14.59
CA GLU A 42 -6.08 10.27 15.90
C GLU A 42 -4.67 10.85 15.93
N VAL A 43 -3.68 10.08 15.49
CA VAL A 43 -2.28 10.52 15.48
C VAL A 43 -2.06 11.65 14.48
N GLU A 44 -2.72 11.63 13.32
CA GLU A 44 -2.69 12.73 12.35
C GLU A 44 -3.31 14.02 12.91
N ALA A 45 -4.40 13.89 13.68
CA ALA A 45 -5.01 15.02 14.37
C ALA A 45 -4.07 15.61 15.44
N GLU A 46 -3.36 14.77 16.19
CA GLU A 46 -2.34 15.21 17.16
C GLU A 46 -1.16 15.92 16.47
N LEU A 47 -0.68 15.40 15.35
CA LEU A 47 0.36 16.04 14.54
C LEU A 47 -0.08 17.40 14.00
N SER A 48 -1.32 17.48 13.51
CA SER A 48 -1.91 18.74 13.05
C SER A 48 -2.02 19.76 14.19
N ALA A 49 -2.46 19.32 15.37
CA ALA A 49 -2.52 20.17 16.57
C ALA A 49 -1.12 20.60 17.04
N TRP A 50 -0.09 19.78 16.81
CA TRP A 50 1.29 20.10 17.14
C TRP A 50 1.78 21.36 16.41
N ALA A 51 1.41 21.54 15.14
CA ALA A 51 1.81 22.69 14.32
C ALA A 51 1.30 24.04 14.86
N GLY A 52 0.25 24.03 15.69
CA GLY A 52 -0.32 25.22 16.31
C GLY A 52 0.21 25.53 17.72
N ARG A 53 1.14 24.75 18.26
CA ARG A 53 1.62 24.91 19.64
C ARG A 53 2.50 26.16 19.81
N PRO A 54 2.45 26.81 20.99
CA PRO A 54 3.34 27.92 21.31
C PRO A 54 4.79 27.43 21.40
N GLN A 55 5.70 28.22 20.84
CA GLN A 55 7.11 27.84 20.77
C GLN A 55 7.76 27.87 22.18
N PRO A 56 8.55 26.85 22.54
CA PRO A 56 9.24 26.80 23.82
C PRO A 56 10.26 27.92 23.94
N THR A 57 10.25 28.57 25.10
CA THR A 57 11.10 29.72 25.42
C THR A 57 12.40 29.34 26.14
N THR A 58 12.53 28.07 26.55
CA THR A 58 13.71 27.56 27.25
C THR A 58 14.34 26.39 26.50
N PRO A 59 15.66 26.21 26.57
CA PRO A 59 16.35 25.11 25.89
C PRO A 59 15.89 23.73 26.37
N ALA A 60 15.62 23.55 27.67
CA ALA A 60 15.10 22.29 28.19
C ALA A 60 13.69 21.97 27.66
N ALA A 61 12.85 22.98 27.46
CA ALA A 61 11.53 22.79 26.85
C ALA A 61 11.61 22.51 25.34
N GLN A 62 12.65 23.03 24.66
CA GLN A 62 12.93 22.70 23.25
C GLN A 62 13.33 21.24 23.08
N ASP A 63 14.25 20.74 23.91
CA ASP A 63 14.69 19.34 23.86
C ASP A 63 13.52 18.38 24.12
N GLN A 64 12.67 18.68 25.12
CA GLN A 64 11.48 17.89 25.40
C GLN A 64 10.47 17.91 24.24
N GLU A 65 10.26 19.07 23.61
CA GLU A 65 9.35 19.18 22.46
C GLU A 65 9.85 18.36 21.26
N LEU A 66 11.17 18.33 21.04
CA LEU A 66 11.77 17.51 19.99
C LEU A 66 11.59 16.01 20.26
N ASP A 67 11.77 15.56 21.51
CA ASP A 67 11.55 14.17 21.89
C ASP A 67 10.08 13.77 21.71
N ASP A 68 9.16 14.62 22.15
CA ASP A 68 7.72 14.38 22.02
C ASP A 68 7.29 14.34 20.53
N LEU A 69 7.79 15.26 19.70
CA LEU A 69 7.54 15.25 18.26
C LEU A 69 8.13 14.00 17.59
N SER A 70 9.33 13.58 17.99
CA SER A 70 9.96 12.36 17.48
C SER A 70 9.09 11.13 17.78
N ASN A 71 8.62 11.00 19.02
CA ASN A 71 7.72 9.92 19.42
C ASN A 71 6.41 9.93 18.64
N LEU A 72 5.83 11.12 18.41
CA LEU A 72 4.59 11.27 17.66
C LEU A 72 4.75 10.86 16.19
N LEU A 73 5.88 11.22 15.56
CA LEU A 73 6.21 10.78 14.20
C LEU A 73 6.41 9.26 14.10
N VAL A 74 7.02 8.64 15.12
CA VAL A 74 7.17 7.18 15.21
C VAL A 74 5.81 6.49 15.30
N GLU A 75 4.90 7.00 16.13
CA GLU A 75 3.55 6.46 16.25
C GLU A 75 2.74 6.65 14.97
N HIS A 76 2.89 7.78 14.26
CA HIS A 76 2.25 8.00 12.96
C HIS A 76 2.73 6.98 11.93
N ALA A 77 4.04 6.78 11.82
CA ALA A 77 4.63 5.78 10.92
C ALA A 77 4.18 4.35 11.27
N LYS A 78 3.99 4.05 12.55
CA LYS A 78 3.50 2.75 13.01
C LYS A 78 2.03 2.53 12.67
N ALA A 79 1.17 3.52 12.88
CA ALA A 79 -0.23 3.47 12.51
C ALA A 79 -0.42 3.27 11.00
N GLY A 80 0.32 4.03 10.19
CA GLY A 80 0.30 3.86 8.73
C GLY A 80 0.75 2.47 8.27
N ARG A 81 1.85 1.94 8.83
CA ARG A 81 2.30 0.56 8.53
C ARG A 81 1.27 -0.49 8.91
N GLN A 82 0.57 -0.32 10.03
CA GLN A 82 -0.46 -1.27 10.48
C GLN A 82 -1.63 -1.31 9.50
N VAL A 83 -2.07 -0.15 8.98
CA VAL A 83 -3.10 -0.09 7.94
C VAL A 83 -2.62 -0.74 6.65
N SER A 84 -1.40 -0.42 6.18
CA SER A 84 -0.84 -1.04 4.97
C SER A 84 -0.72 -2.56 5.10
N GLN A 85 -0.32 -3.09 6.26
CA GLN A 85 -0.25 -4.53 6.53
C GLN A 85 -1.63 -5.19 6.48
N LEU A 86 -2.63 -4.57 7.11
CA LEU A 86 -4.00 -5.09 7.13
C LEU A 86 -4.69 -5.03 5.77
N LEU A 87 -4.29 -4.10 4.90
CA LEU A 87 -4.75 -4.04 3.51
C LEU A 87 -4.01 -5.05 2.61
N GLY A 88 -2.72 -5.27 2.84
CA GLY A 88 -1.87 -6.14 2.03
C GLY A 88 -1.94 -7.65 2.34
N ALA A 89 -2.63 -8.06 3.41
CA ALA A 89 -2.81 -9.49 3.70
C ALA A 89 -3.84 -10.13 2.74
N ASP A 90 -3.56 -11.26 2.11
CA ASP A 90 -4.40 -11.79 1.01
C ASP A 90 -5.72 -12.49 1.43
N THR A 91 -6.04 -12.57 2.73
CA THR A 91 -7.19 -13.37 3.19
C THR A 91 -8.15 -12.61 4.10
N CYS A 92 -9.25 -12.11 3.52
CA CYS A 92 -10.42 -11.66 4.30
C CYS A 92 -11.33 -12.82 4.73
N CYS A 93 -11.03 -14.05 4.29
CA CYS A 93 -11.76 -15.25 4.62
C CYS A 93 -10.82 -16.28 5.27
N PRO A 94 -11.29 -17.08 6.25
CA PRO A 94 -10.59 -18.32 6.60
C PRO A 94 -10.49 -19.21 5.34
N PRO A 95 -9.45 -20.04 5.20
CA PRO A 95 -9.42 -21.02 4.13
C PRO A 95 -10.69 -21.86 4.23
N CYS A 96 -11.49 -21.87 3.17
CA CYS A 96 -12.60 -22.81 3.06
C CYS A 96 -12.01 -24.21 3.20
N THR A 97 -12.17 -24.85 4.36
CA THR A 97 -11.82 -26.25 4.52
C THR A 97 -12.67 -27.05 3.54
N ASP A 98 -11.97 -27.72 2.62
CA ASP A 98 -12.50 -28.52 1.51
C ASP A 98 -13.78 -29.30 1.85
N SER A 99 -14.82 -29.09 1.04
CA SER A 99 -15.75 -30.17 0.73
C SER A 99 -14.98 -31.20 -0.09
N GLU A 100 -14.93 -32.43 0.42
CA GLU A 100 -14.29 -33.61 -0.17
C GLU A 100 -14.44 -33.68 -1.70
N GLN A 101 -13.32 -33.62 -2.43
CA GLN A 101 -13.24 -34.09 -3.81
C GLN A 101 -12.09 -35.12 -3.93
N PRO A 102 -12.34 -36.31 -4.53
CA PRO A 102 -11.39 -37.43 -4.54
C PRO A 102 -10.16 -37.16 -5.43
N PRO A 103 -9.04 -37.88 -5.21
CA PRO A 103 -7.74 -37.51 -5.75
C PRO A 103 -7.65 -37.89 -7.23
N THR A 104 -7.54 -36.88 -8.10
CA THR A 104 -6.98 -37.09 -9.43
C THR A 104 -5.82 -36.12 -9.59
N ALA A 105 -4.62 -36.67 -9.44
CA ALA A 105 -3.38 -35.98 -9.72
C ALA A 105 -3.33 -35.58 -11.20
N LEU A 106 -3.02 -34.30 -11.47
CA LEU A 106 -2.10 -33.86 -12.52
C LEU A 106 -1.74 -32.38 -12.26
N SER A 107 -0.44 -32.14 -12.17
CA SER A 107 0.20 -30.89 -11.78
C SER A 107 -0.17 -29.66 -12.64
N ARG A 108 -0.38 -28.50 -11.98
CA ARG A 108 0.07 -27.19 -12.45
C ARG A 108 0.06 -26.17 -11.30
N PRO A 109 0.96 -25.18 -11.32
CA PRO A 109 1.32 -24.38 -10.16
C PRO A 109 0.18 -23.43 -9.78
N THR A 110 0.04 -23.26 -8.47
CA THR A 110 -0.83 -22.30 -7.79
C THR A 110 -0.68 -20.91 -8.41
N GLU A 111 -1.73 -20.46 -9.10
CA GLU A 111 -1.91 -19.05 -9.42
C GLU A 111 -2.38 -18.34 -8.15
N ASP A 112 -1.41 -18.05 -7.27
CA ASP A 112 -1.56 -17.03 -6.23
C ASP A 112 -1.93 -15.73 -6.93
N THR A 113 -3.19 -15.33 -6.78
CA THR A 113 -3.69 -14.10 -7.36
C THR A 113 -3.33 -12.95 -6.43
N VAL A 114 -2.04 -12.62 -6.42
CA VAL A 114 -1.53 -11.29 -6.04
C VAL A 114 -2.32 -10.29 -6.90
N PRO A 115 -2.76 -9.12 -6.38
CA PRO A 115 -3.32 -8.08 -7.25
C PRO A 115 -2.33 -7.88 -8.38
N ALA A 116 -2.76 -8.20 -9.60
CA ALA A 116 -1.90 -8.23 -10.76
C ALA A 116 -1.25 -6.86 -10.87
N PHE A 117 0.04 -6.79 -10.53
CA PHE A 117 0.85 -5.61 -10.70
C PHE A 117 0.87 -5.36 -12.21
N ARG A 118 -0.03 -4.47 -12.64
CA ARG A 118 -0.34 -4.22 -14.05
C ARG A 118 0.53 -3.09 -14.58
N ALA A 119 1.68 -2.84 -13.98
CA ALA A 119 2.65 -1.89 -14.50
C ALA A 119 3.03 -2.33 -15.91
N PRO A 120 2.61 -1.62 -16.97
CA PRO A 120 2.78 -2.08 -18.34
C PRO A 120 4.25 -2.06 -18.79
N CYS A 121 5.11 -1.37 -18.03
CA CYS A 121 6.53 -1.19 -18.30
C CYS A 121 7.33 -0.94 -17.01
N ILE A 122 8.67 -1.04 -17.10
CA ILE A 122 9.56 -0.86 -15.95
C ILE A 122 9.45 0.53 -15.30
N LEU A 123 9.10 1.56 -16.09
CA LEU A 123 8.92 2.93 -15.59
C LEU A 123 7.71 3.02 -14.64
N ALA A 124 6.57 2.43 -15.01
CA ALA A 124 5.40 2.35 -14.14
C ALA A 124 5.74 1.60 -12.85
N ALA A 125 6.44 0.47 -12.96
CA ALA A 125 6.85 -0.31 -11.80
C ALA A 125 7.73 0.51 -10.83
N CYS A 126 8.65 1.30 -11.37
CA CYS A 126 9.46 2.22 -10.56
C CYS A 126 8.58 3.30 -9.90
N LEU A 127 7.66 3.92 -10.64
CA LEU A 127 6.81 5.00 -10.12
C LEU A 127 5.83 4.52 -9.05
N ASP A 128 5.31 3.30 -9.16
CA ASP A 128 4.48 2.67 -8.14
C ASP A 128 5.25 2.49 -6.84
N ILE A 129 6.53 2.09 -6.90
CA ILE A 129 7.39 2.03 -5.71
C ILE A 129 7.61 3.41 -5.10
N PHE A 130 7.78 4.45 -5.92
CA PHE A 130 7.83 5.82 -5.41
C PHE A 130 6.53 6.19 -4.70
N ALA A 131 5.36 5.85 -5.25
CA ALA A 131 4.08 6.09 -4.60
C ALA A 131 3.96 5.34 -3.26
N LEU A 132 4.41 4.08 -3.21
CA LEU A 132 4.44 3.27 -1.99
C LEU A 132 5.29 3.90 -0.86
N HIS A 133 6.36 4.62 -1.22
CA HIS A 133 7.23 5.32 -0.26
C HIS A 133 6.72 6.70 0.16
N GLY A 134 5.48 7.07 -0.16
CA GLY A 134 4.95 8.41 0.10
C GLY A 134 5.40 9.47 -0.91
N GLY A 135 5.92 9.05 -2.07
CA GLY A 135 6.26 9.93 -3.18
C GLY A 135 7.55 10.75 -3.05
N PRO A 136 8.66 10.23 -2.50
CA PRO A 136 9.90 10.99 -2.33
C PRO A 136 10.48 11.47 -3.68
N ASP A 137 11.25 12.57 -3.66
CA ASP A 137 11.87 13.11 -4.88
C ASP A 137 12.93 12.18 -5.48
N ALA A 138 13.59 11.38 -4.63
CA ALA A 138 14.59 10.41 -5.05
C ALA A 138 14.60 9.17 -4.15
N VAL A 139 14.77 8.01 -4.77
CA VAL A 139 14.93 6.71 -4.10
C VAL A 139 16.29 6.14 -4.48
N SER A 140 17.00 5.54 -3.52
CA SER A 140 18.30 4.95 -3.81
C SER A 140 18.16 3.77 -4.77
N SER A 141 19.16 3.54 -5.63
CA SER A 141 19.15 2.41 -6.56
C SER A 141 19.12 1.06 -5.83
N ALA A 142 19.60 1.00 -4.59
CA ALA A 142 19.54 -0.21 -3.77
C ALA A 142 18.12 -0.49 -3.28
N ASP A 143 17.47 0.52 -2.72
CA ASP A 143 16.12 0.38 -2.16
C ASP A 143 15.11 0.14 -3.29
N LEU A 144 15.24 0.87 -4.40
CA LEU A 144 14.39 0.67 -5.57
C LEU A 144 14.48 -0.76 -6.12
N VAL A 145 15.69 -1.32 -6.20
CA VAL A 145 15.87 -2.72 -6.63
C VAL A 145 15.34 -3.70 -5.61
N ALA A 146 15.57 -3.47 -4.31
CA ALA A 146 15.06 -4.35 -3.26
C ALA A 146 13.53 -4.49 -3.34
N GLU A 147 12.85 -3.37 -3.55
CA GLU A 147 11.39 -3.32 -3.69
C GLU A 147 10.92 -3.93 -5.01
N LEU A 148 11.55 -3.60 -6.15
CA LEU A 148 11.24 -4.21 -7.44
C LEU A 148 11.37 -5.73 -7.41
N ARG A 149 12.27 -6.29 -6.60
CA ARG A 149 12.45 -7.75 -6.48
C ARG A 149 11.32 -8.46 -5.77
N THR A 150 10.50 -7.74 -5.01
CA THR A 150 9.32 -8.32 -4.36
C THR A 150 8.15 -8.50 -5.34
N LEU A 151 8.21 -7.84 -6.51
CA LEU A 151 7.17 -7.90 -7.52
C LEU A 151 7.16 -9.25 -8.24
N PRO A 152 5.98 -9.82 -8.51
CA PRO A 152 5.86 -11.01 -9.34
C PRO A 152 6.11 -10.68 -10.82
N GLY A 153 6.59 -11.66 -11.59
CA GLY A 153 6.71 -11.58 -13.04
C GLY A 153 8.09 -11.19 -13.55
N VAL A 154 8.11 -10.68 -14.79
CA VAL A 154 9.34 -10.44 -15.57
C VAL A 154 9.38 -8.98 -16.01
N ALA A 155 10.47 -8.30 -15.68
CA ALA A 155 10.73 -6.94 -16.12
C ALA A 155 11.00 -6.92 -17.63
N GLU A 156 10.08 -6.30 -18.38
CA GLU A 156 10.13 -6.13 -19.84
C GLU A 156 10.45 -7.41 -20.62
N GLY A 157 9.98 -8.57 -20.13
CA GLY A 157 10.23 -9.86 -20.77
C GLY A 157 11.70 -10.32 -20.77
N ARG A 158 12.61 -9.62 -20.10
CA ARG A 158 14.05 -9.95 -20.07
C ARG A 158 14.46 -10.72 -18.83
N TRP A 159 14.12 -10.22 -17.65
CA TRP A 159 14.56 -10.79 -16.37
C TRP A 159 13.43 -10.88 -15.36
N PRO A 160 13.33 -11.97 -14.59
CA PRO A 160 12.44 -12.02 -13.45
C PRO A 160 12.73 -10.85 -12.50
N TYR A 161 11.69 -10.22 -11.98
CA TYR A 161 11.83 -9.15 -10.99
C TYR A 161 12.63 -9.62 -9.79
N ALA A 162 12.42 -10.86 -9.31
CA ALA A 162 13.17 -11.47 -8.21
C ALA A 162 14.71 -11.50 -8.40
N GLU A 163 15.20 -11.44 -9.64
CA GLU A 163 16.63 -11.42 -9.97
C GLU A 163 17.15 -10.05 -10.42
N LEU A 164 16.39 -8.98 -10.19
CA LEU A 164 16.85 -7.65 -10.54
C LEU A 164 18.10 -7.28 -9.72
N THR A 165 19.08 -6.68 -10.41
CA THR A 165 20.24 -6.04 -9.80
C THR A 165 20.28 -4.58 -10.24
N GLN A 166 21.06 -3.74 -9.56
CA GLN A 166 21.22 -2.33 -9.94
C GLN A 166 21.70 -2.18 -11.39
N THR A 167 22.60 -3.05 -11.86
CA THR A 167 23.10 -3.05 -13.24
C THR A 167 22.03 -3.48 -14.25
N ARG A 168 21.22 -4.48 -13.90
CA ARG A 168 20.10 -4.94 -14.74
C ARG A 168 19.03 -3.85 -14.84
N LEU A 169 18.67 -3.22 -13.73
CA LEU A 169 17.76 -2.07 -13.71
C LEU A 169 18.29 -0.91 -14.59
N ALA A 170 19.55 -0.55 -14.44
CA ALA A 170 20.16 0.49 -15.29
C ALA A 170 20.15 0.13 -16.79
N THR A 171 20.17 -1.16 -17.13
CA THR A 171 20.07 -1.63 -18.51
C THR A 171 18.64 -1.51 -19.03
N LEU A 172 17.63 -1.83 -18.21
CA LEU A 172 16.21 -1.66 -18.54
C LEU A 172 15.82 -0.20 -18.69
N LEU A 173 16.42 0.70 -17.90
CA LEU A 173 16.14 2.13 -17.94
C LEU A 173 16.89 2.90 -19.04
N ARG A 174 17.89 2.26 -19.67
CA ARG A 174 18.71 2.89 -20.72
C ARG A 174 17.92 3.35 -21.95
N PRO A 175 16.97 2.57 -22.50
CA PRO A 175 16.14 3.02 -23.63
C PRO A 175 15.30 4.26 -23.33
N TYR A 176 15.01 4.50 -22.05
CA TYR A 176 14.25 5.65 -21.56
C TYR A 176 15.14 6.84 -21.16
N GLU A 177 16.45 6.76 -21.42
CA GLU A 177 17.45 7.78 -21.05
C GLU A 177 17.50 8.11 -19.55
N VAL A 178 16.98 7.22 -18.70
CA VAL A 178 16.99 7.39 -17.24
C VAL A 178 18.26 6.79 -16.64
N ALA A 179 19.04 7.62 -15.95
CA ALA A 179 20.26 7.22 -15.26
C ALA A 179 20.20 7.56 -13.77
N SER A 180 20.87 6.74 -12.95
CA SER A 180 21.07 7.04 -11.53
C SER A 180 22.04 8.21 -11.37
N ARG A 181 21.75 9.10 -10.41
CA ARG A 181 22.59 10.25 -10.06
C ARG A 181 23.01 10.17 -8.60
N ASP A 182 24.16 10.77 -8.29
CA ASP A 182 24.58 10.90 -6.90
C ASP A 182 23.69 11.95 -6.22
N VAL A 183 22.91 11.51 -5.25
CA VAL A 183 22.06 12.37 -4.43
C VAL A 183 22.56 12.29 -2.99
N THR A 184 22.76 13.46 -2.37
CA THR A 184 23.01 13.55 -0.94
C THR A 184 21.69 13.36 -0.22
N HIS A 185 21.56 12.27 0.53
CA HIS A 185 20.38 12.00 1.33
C HIS A 185 20.49 12.73 2.69
N GLY A 186 19.40 12.79 3.48
CA GLY A 186 19.38 13.52 4.75
C GLY A 186 20.43 13.06 5.78
N ASP A 187 21.00 11.87 5.58
CA ASP A 187 22.12 11.30 6.35
C ASP A 187 23.51 11.85 5.94
N GLY A 188 23.56 12.80 4.99
CA GLY A 188 24.79 13.38 4.44
C GLY A 188 25.57 12.46 3.52
N ARG A 189 25.13 11.21 3.30
CA ARG A 189 25.81 10.24 2.45
C ARG A 189 25.34 10.40 1.01
N ARG A 190 26.29 10.33 0.07
CA ARG A 190 25.99 10.30 -1.35
C ARG A 190 25.70 8.87 -1.77
N ARG A 191 24.52 8.64 -2.33
CA ARG A 191 24.12 7.35 -2.88
C ARG A 191 23.68 7.54 -4.33
N LYS A 192 23.85 6.48 -5.13
CA LYS A 192 23.24 6.41 -6.46
C LYS A 192 21.74 6.29 -6.26
N SER A 193 21.00 7.25 -6.82
CA SER A 193 19.56 7.35 -6.67
C SER A 193 18.91 7.70 -8.01
N TYR A 194 17.69 7.19 -8.19
CA TYR A 194 16.82 7.61 -9.28
C TYR A 194 15.94 8.75 -8.79
N ARG A 195 15.70 9.74 -9.67
CA ARG A 195 14.79 10.86 -9.36
C ARG A 195 13.42 10.57 -9.94
N ARG A 196 12.39 10.88 -9.17
CA ARG A 196 10.99 10.74 -9.59
C ARG A 196 10.71 11.54 -10.86
N SER A 197 11.19 12.78 -10.90
CA SER A 197 11.02 13.68 -12.04
C SER A 197 11.64 13.14 -13.34
N ALA A 198 12.79 12.44 -13.24
CA ALA A 198 13.43 11.84 -14.40
C ALA A 198 12.63 10.65 -14.95
N LEU A 199 12.03 9.84 -14.07
CA LEU A 199 11.15 8.74 -14.46
C LEU A 199 9.85 9.26 -15.09
N LEU A 200 9.24 10.29 -14.50
CA LEU A 200 8.04 10.93 -15.04
C LEU A 200 8.28 11.58 -16.41
N SER A 201 9.42 12.26 -16.59
CA SER A 201 9.76 12.87 -17.89
C SER A 201 10.05 11.85 -18.98
N ALA A 202 10.40 10.63 -18.60
CA ALA A 202 10.76 9.56 -19.51
C ALA A 202 9.57 8.70 -19.95
N ILE A 203 8.36 8.96 -19.43
CA ILE A 203 7.14 8.27 -19.88
C ILE A 203 6.86 8.67 -21.33
N PRO A 204 6.91 7.72 -22.29
CA PRO A 204 6.51 8.00 -23.66
C PRO A 204 5.03 8.39 -23.72
N ALA A 205 4.66 9.34 -24.60
CA ALA A 205 3.26 9.72 -24.80
C ALA A 205 2.36 8.57 -25.27
N ASP A 206 2.96 7.56 -25.91
CA ASP A 206 2.29 6.34 -26.39
C ASP A 206 2.34 5.18 -25.37
N CYS A 207 2.79 5.45 -24.14
CA CYS A 207 2.91 4.44 -23.10
C CYS A 207 1.64 4.44 -22.25
N ASP A 208 0.90 3.32 -22.26
CA ASP A 208 -0.24 3.05 -21.36
C ASP A 208 0.16 2.99 -19.86
N CYS A 209 1.38 3.41 -19.52
CA CYS A 209 2.03 3.36 -18.22
C CYS A 209 1.69 4.53 -17.27
N LEU A 210 0.72 5.39 -17.60
CA LEU A 210 0.30 6.44 -16.67
C LEU A 210 -0.44 5.80 -15.48
N PRO A 211 0.03 5.98 -14.23
CA PRO A 211 -0.75 5.59 -13.07
C PRO A 211 -2.04 6.43 -13.05
N SER A 212 -3.18 5.74 -12.93
CA SER A 212 -4.50 6.37 -12.79
C SER A 212 -4.67 7.01 -11.43
#